data_AF-A0A485JGS8-F1
#
_entry.id   AF-A0A485JGS8-F1
#
_cell.length_a   1.000
_cell.length_b   1.000
_cell.length_c   1.000
_cell.angle_alpha   90.00
_cell.angle_beta   90.00
_cell.angle_gamma   90.00
#
_symmetry.space_group_name_H-M   'P 1'
#
loop_
_entity.id
_entity.type
_entity.pdbx_description
1 polymer ?
#
loop_
_entity_poly.entity_id
_entity_poly.type
_entity_poly.pdbx_seq_one_letter_code
_entity_poly.pdbx_strand_id
1 'polypeptide(L)'
;MHRIDTPTAVKDKFGPGKNGFTDGNIRTGRHATWLNSAMWDALQEEICGVIEKAGIELNKEEHDQLYKAILLLVGGAINEEALLIKNNLSDVEDSDEAVENLGLKPTVDKAKNAVQRDGDTMTGELKIRGVNALRIFNEAFGLIFRRSEECLHLIPTRENQGESGDIGPLRPFTLNLRTGRITMGHGLDVTEDVFAGRFAINSSNGTWIQMRDNNVIFGKNRINTDAAQALLRQDHADRKYFLAGLGNKQFGIYMINNSRTDNGTDGQAYMDDAGNWRCGRQVIPSDYGNFDARYQTKTGGVQNFQYTSEVFYNPGGNEHSWTFRAPSGCVLSGINVQDTGRNSADNIGGVYYKQAQIYINGAWRSVSG
;
A
#
# COMPACT_ATOMS: atom_id res chain seq x y z
N MET A 1 21.74 -38.08 86.74
CA MET A 1 21.13 -38.83 87.85
C MET A 1 22.01 -40.03 88.20
N HIS A 2 22.19 -40.35 89.49
CA HIS A 2 22.91 -41.57 89.91
C HIS A 2 22.00 -42.54 90.69
N ARG A 3 22.52 -43.71 91.08
CA ARG A 3 21.80 -44.70 91.92
C ARG A 3 22.12 -44.47 93.39
N ILE A 4 21.21 -44.83 94.29
CA ILE A 4 21.39 -44.59 95.73
C ILE A 4 22.53 -45.47 96.25
N ASP A 5 23.47 -44.85 96.93
CA ASP A 5 24.78 -45.42 97.28
C ASP A 5 25.08 -45.29 98.78
N THR A 6 24.08 -44.95 99.58
CA THR A 6 24.22 -44.95 101.04
C THR A 6 24.47 -46.35 101.58
N PRO A 7 25.13 -46.50 102.75
CA PRO A 7 25.41 -47.82 103.35
C PRO A 7 24.16 -48.70 103.61
N THR A 8 22.99 -48.09 103.69
CA THR A 8 21.69 -48.77 103.88
C THR A 8 20.89 -48.94 102.58
N ALA A 9 21.48 -48.59 101.43
CA ALA A 9 20.94 -48.92 100.12
C ALA A 9 20.91 -50.44 99.93
N VAL A 10 19.89 -50.93 99.24
CA VAL A 10 19.83 -52.34 98.87
C VAL A 10 20.77 -52.57 97.70
N LYS A 11 21.90 -53.20 98.00
CA LYS A 11 22.87 -53.60 96.98
C LYS A 11 22.18 -54.46 95.90
N ASP A 12 22.39 -54.12 94.64
CA ASP A 12 21.94 -54.87 93.46
C ASP A 12 20.41 -55.14 93.38
N LYS A 13 19.57 -54.29 93.98
CA LYS A 13 18.10 -54.46 93.99
C LYS A 13 17.50 -54.69 92.60
N PHE A 14 18.06 -54.03 91.58
CA PHE A 14 17.60 -54.11 90.19
C PHE A 14 18.61 -54.81 89.26
N GLY A 15 19.52 -55.62 89.81
CA GLY A 15 20.61 -56.31 89.10
C GLY A 15 22.01 -55.79 89.47
N PRO A 16 23.09 -56.44 89.00
CA PRO A 16 24.46 -56.11 89.39
C PRO A 16 24.80 -54.62 89.16
N GLY A 17 25.30 -53.95 90.20
CA GLY A 17 25.63 -52.52 90.24
C GLY A 17 24.43 -51.58 90.39
N LYS A 18 23.20 -52.09 90.47
CA LYS A 18 21.96 -51.27 90.46
C LYS A 18 21.28 -51.27 91.82
N ASN A 19 21.88 -50.51 92.74
CA ASN A 19 21.36 -50.32 94.09
C ASN A 19 19.99 -49.63 94.09
N GLY A 20 19.16 -49.90 95.10
CA GLY A 20 17.81 -49.33 95.20
C GLY A 20 17.33 -49.08 96.62
N PHE A 21 16.24 -48.32 96.74
CA PHE A 21 15.63 -47.94 98.02
C PHE A 21 14.88 -49.11 98.69
N THR A 22 14.78 -49.11 100.01
CA THR A 22 13.90 -49.97 100.79
C THR A 22 13.32 -49.20 101.97
N ASP A 23 12.10 -49.54 102.36
CA ASP A 23 11.41 -48.94 103.52
C ASP A 23 11.97 -49.41 104.88
N GLY A 24 12.97 -50.31 104.84
CA GLY A 24 13.48 -51.01 106.00
C GLY A 24 12.54 -52.11 106.47
N ASN A 25 12.97 -52.87 107.47
CA ASN A 25 12.15 -53.87 108.14
C ASN A 25 12.68 -54.09 109.56
N ILE A 26 11.95 -53.49 110.52
CA ILE A 26 12.30 -53.47 111.95
C ILE A 26 12.44 -54.88 112.54
N ARG A 27 11.65 -55.86 112.06
CA ARG A 27 11.73 -57.26 112.51
C ARG A 27 13.02 -57.98 112.10
N THR A 28 13.70 -57.49 111.08
CA THR A 28 14.93 -58.09 110.53
C THR A 28 16.18 -57.27 110.83
N GLY A 29 16.05 -56.19 111.59
CA GLY A 29 17.15 -55.24 111.85
C GLY A 29 17.57 -54.43 110.61
N ARG A 30 16.82 -54.50 109.51
CA ARG A 30 17.15 -53.80 108.26
C ARG A 30 16.69 -52.35 108.35
N HIS A 31 17.62 -51.41 108.27
CA HIS A 31 17.29 -49.99 108.22
C HIS A 31 16.62 -49.62 106.90
N ALA A 32 15.76 -48.60 106.94
CA ALA A 32 15.30 -47.92 105.73
C ALA A 32 16.50 -47.30 105.01
N THR A 33 16.44 -47.22 103.68
CA THR A 33 17.50 -46.60 102.90
C THR A 33 17.64 -45.14 103.31
N TRP A 34 18.85 -44.78 103.72
CA TRP A 34 19.18 -43.42 104.07
C TRP A 34 19.21 -42.58 102.81
N LEU A 35 18.63 -41.41 102.92
CA LEU A 35 18.69 -40.38 101.89
C LEU A 35 20.01 -39.65 102.06
N ASN A 36 20.71 -39.39 100.95
CA ASN A 36 21.89 -38.51 100.94
C ASN A 36 21.63 -37.30 100.06
N SER A 37 22.32 -36.20 100.35
CA SER A 37 22.18 -34.96 99.57
C SER A 37 22.56 -35.21 98.12
N ALA A 38 23.67 -35.93 97.86
CA ALA A 38 24.13 -36.23 96.49
C ALA A 38 23.03 -36.74 95.54
N MET A 39 22.17 -37.67 95.99
CA MET A 39 21.06 -38.19 95.18
C MET A 39 19.95 -37.17 94.98
N TRP A 40 19.57 -36.45 96.03
CA TRP A 40 18.47 -35.47 95.96
C TRP A 40 18.87 -34.21 95.21
N ASP A 41 20.12 -33.77 95.38
CA ASP A 41 20.76 -32.74 94.57
C ASP A 41 20.77 -33.21 93.10
N ALA A 42 21.18 -34.46 92.81
CA ALA A 42 21.15 -34.97 91.44
C ALA A 42 19.73 -35.09 90.85
N LEU A 43 18.69 -35.38 91.63
CA LEU A 43 17.30 -35.36 91.16
C LEU A 43 16.84 -33.93 90.89
N GLN A 44 17.14 -33.02 91.81
CA GLN A 44 16.81 -31.61 91.70
C GLN A 44 17.47 -31.02 90.45
N GLU A 45 18.78 -31.19 90.28
CA GLU A 45 19.52 -30.62 89.15
C GLU A 45 19.11 -31.22 87.79
N GLU A 46 18.63 -32.46 87.72
CA GLU A 46 18.09 -33.02 86.47
C GLU A 46 16.74 -32.40 86.09
N ILE A 47 15.90 -32.08 87.08
CA ILE A 47 14.62 -31.41 86.85
C ILE A 47 14.83 -29.91 86.60
N CYS A 48 15.61 -29.25 87.46
CA CYS A 48 16.00 -27.85 87.34
C CYS A 48 16.75 -27.61 86.03
N GLY A 49 17.69 -28.48 85.66
CA GLY A 49 18.44 -28.37 84.41
C GLY A 49 17.55 -28.41 83.17
N VAL A 50 16.45 -29.17 83.16
CA VAL A 50 15.47 -29.14 82.06
C VAL A 50 14.72 -27.80 82.02
N ILE A 51 14.35 -27.26 83.18
CA ILE A 51 13.63 -25.98 83.31
C ILE A 51 14.51 -24.81 82.89
N GLU A 52 15.74 -24.77 83.39
CA GLU A 52 16.73 -23.74 83.07
C GLU A 52 17.14 -23.80 81.60
N LYS A 53 17.31 -25.00 81.03
CA LYS A 53 17.61 -25.17 79.59
C LYS A 53 16.45 -24.70 78.70
N ALA A 54 15.22 -24.71 79.19
CA ALA A 54 14.07 -24.10 78.52
C ALA A 54 14.02 -22.56 78.68
N GLY A 55 14.97 -21.95 79.41
CA GLY A 55 15.04 -20.51 79.66
C GLY A 55 14.07 -20.02 80.74
N ILE A 56 13.50 -20.91 81.55
CA ILE A 56 12.58 -20.56 82.65
C ILE A 56 13.41 -20.37 83.93
N GLU A 57 13.17 -19.27 84.66
CA GLU A 57 13.76 -19.02 85.97
C GLU A 57 13.07 -19.88 87.05
N LEU A 58 13.87 -20.53 87.91
CA LEU A 58 13.35 -21.44 88.93
C LEU A 58 12.55 -20.68 90.00
N ASN A 59 11.29 -21.05 90.18
CA ASN A 59 10.38 -20.45 91.15
C ASN A 59 9.82 -21.49 92.13
N LYS A 60 10.17 -21.41 93.41
CA LYS A 60 9.70 -22.34 94.44
C LYS A 60 8.18 -22.33 94.65
N GLU A 61 7.49 -21.26 94.27
CA GLU A 61 6.04 -21.12 94.40
C GLU A 61 5.27 -21.73 93.21
N GLU A 62 5.97 -22.23 92.19
CA GLU A 62 5.40 -22.72 90.93
C GLU A 62 5.63 -24.23 90.75
N HIS A 63 4.56 -25.01 90.66
CA HIS A 63 4.60 -26.48 90.67
C HIS A 63 4.36 -27.14 89.30
N ASP A 64 4.35 -26.36 88.21
CA ASP A 64 4.19 -26.83 86.82
C ASP A 64 5.35 -26.44 85.89
N GLN A 65 6.48 -25.99 86.45
CA GLN A 65 7.65 -25.52 85.70
C GLN A 65 8.21 -26.59 84.75
N LEU A 66 8.30 -27.84 85.19
CA LEU A 66 8.76 -28.95 84.33
C LEU A 66 7.80 -29.17 83.14
N TYR A 67 6.49 -29.03 83.34
CA TYR A 67 5.50 -29.15 82.27
C TYR A 67 5.64 -28.00 81.25
N LYS A 68 5.79 -26.76 81.73
CA LYS A 68 6.04 -25.58 80.89
C LYS A 68 7.36 -25.71 80.11
N ALA A 69 8.41 -26.19 80.76
CA ALA A 69 9.70 -26.45 80.14
C ALA A 69 9.59 -27.48 79.01
N ILE A 70 8.86 -28.58 79.23
CA ILE A 70 8.60 -29.59 78.20
C ILE A 70 7.83 -28.98 77.03
N LEU A 71 6.77 -28.20 77.28
CA LEU A 71 6.02 -27.53 76.21
C LEU A 71 6.88 -26.57 75.39
N LEU A 72 7.76 -25.79 76.03
CA LEU A 72 8.66 -24.87 75.34
C LEU A 72 9.73 -25.60 74.53
N LEU A 73 10.38 -26.61 75.13
CA LEU A 73 11.43 -27.38 74.46
C LEU A 73 10.88 -28.18 73.28
N VAL A 74 9.72 -28.84 73.47
CA VAL A 74 9.07 -29.62 72.40
C VAL A 74 8.44 -28.69 71.37
N GLY A 75 7.76 -27.62 71.78
CA GLY A 75 7.18 -26.63 70.88
C GLY A 75 8.24 -25.89 70.05
N GLY A 76 9.37 -25.53 70.65
CA GLY A 76 10.52 -24.95 69.96
C GLY A 76 11.08 -25.89 68.91
N ALA A 77 11.37 -27.15 69.29
CA ALA A 77 11.88 -28.16 68.36
C ALA A 77 10.91 -28.45 67.19
N ILE A 78 9.60 -28.55 67.45
CA ILE A 78 8.59 -28.77 66.40
C ILE A 78 8.53 -27.58 65.44
N ASN A 79 8.62 -26.35 65.95
CA ASN A 79 8.60 -25.15 65.12
C ASN A 79 9.85 -25.01 64.23
N GLU A 80 10.96 -25.66 64.59
CA GLU A 80 12.20 -25.67 63.79
C GLU A 80 12.21 -26.78 62.71
N GLU A 81 11.53 -27.91 62.93
CA GLU A 81 11.61 -29.09 62.05
C GLU A 81 10.33 -29.38 61.24
N ALA A 82 9.21 -28.70 61.50
CA ALA A 82 7.93 -28.99 60.86
C ALA A 82 7.18 -27.74 60.39
N LEU A 83 6.40 -27.90 59.31
CA LEU A 83 5.47 -26.89 58.84
C LEU A 83 4.25 -26.81 59.77
N LEU A 84 3.89 -25.62 60.21
CA LEU A 84 2.76 -25.38 61.09
C LEU A 84 1.53 -24.96 60.28
N ILE A 85 0.41 -25.66 60.48
CA ILE A 85 -0.87 -25.36 59.78
C ILE A 85 -1.26 -23.88 59.92
N LYS A 86 -1.05 -23.28 61.10
CA LYS A 86 -1.38 -21.87 61.37
C LYS A 86 -0.63 -20.87 60.48
N ASN A 87 0.55 -21.25 59.97
CA ASN A 87 1.40 -20.37 59.17
C ASN A 87 1.03 -20.40 57.69
N ASN A 88 0.19 -21.34 57.25
CA ASN A 88 -0.22 -21.48 55.85
C ASN A 88 0.97 -21.41 54.87
N LEU A 89 2.01 -22.20 55.16
CA LEU A 89 3.23 -22.33 54.37
C LEU A 89 4.12 -21.07 54.31
N SER A 90 3.87 -20.06 55.14
CA SER A 90 4.79 -18.91 55.29
C SER A 90 6.11 -19.28 56.01
N ASP A 91 6.17 -20.47 56.59
CA ASP A 91 7.32 -21.11 57.24
C ASP A 91 8.07 -22.11 56.35
N VAL A 92 7.74 -22.17 55.05
CA VAL A 92 8.57 -22.89 54.06
C VAL A 92 9.86 -22.12 53.83
N GLU A 93 11.00 -22.77 54.05
CA GLU A 93 12.33 -22.16 53.90
C GLU A 93 12.65 -21.82 52.43
N ASP A 94 12.49 -22.79 51.52
CA ASP A 94 12.66 -22.59 50.07
C ASP A 94 11.36 -22.89 49.31
N SER A 95 10.65 -21.82 48.97
CA SER A 95 9.41 -21.92 48.21
C SER A 95 9.61 -22.40 46.76
N ASP A 96 10.78 -22.15 46.15
CA ASP A 96 11.06 -22.59 44.78
C ASP A 96 11.34 -24.10 44.75
N GLU A 97 12.11 -24.62 45.70
CA GLU A 97 12.36 -26.05 45.86
C GLU A 97 11.07 -26.79 46.27
N ALA A 98 10.23 -26.20 47.12
CA ALA A 98 8.92 -26.77 47.45
C ALA A 98 8.02 -26.89 46.20
N VAL A 99 8.02 -25.87 45.33
CA VAL A 99 7.30 -25.90 44.04
C VAL A 99 7.86 -26.99 43.11
N GLU A 100 9.17 -27.21 43.11
CA GLU A 100 9.81 -28.30 42.36
C GLU A 100 9.43 -29.68 42.89
N ASN A 101 9.51 -29.89 44.21
CA ASN A 101 9.13 -31.14 44.88
C ASN A 101 7.65 -31.48 44.72
N LEU A 102 6.78 -30.47 44.60
CA LEU A 102 5.37 -30.64 44.25
C LEU A 102 5.15 -30.95 42.76
N GLY A 103 6.20 -30.96 41.94
CA GLY A 103 6.12 -31.20 40.49
C GLY A 103 5.48 -30.05 39.71
N LEU A 104 5.42 -28.85 40.29
CA LEU A 104 4.74 -27.69 39.70
C LEU A 104 5.67 -26.82 38.84
N LYS A 105 6.98 -27.05 38.89
CA LYS A 105 7.97 -26.32 38.08
C LYS A 105 7.60 -26.22 36.58
N PRO A 106 7.18 -27.31 35.90
CA PRO A 106 6.76 -27.23 34.49
C PRO A 106 5.51 -26.37 34.26
N THR A 107 4.59 -26.31 35.22
CA THR A 107 3.37 -25.49 35.14
C THR A 107 3.70 -24.02 35.30
N VAL A 108 4.56 -23.68 36.27
CA VAL A 108 5.05 -22.30 36.48
C VAL A 108 5.78 -21.80 35.25
N ASP A 109 6.67 -22.61 34.67
CA ASP A 109 7.43 -22.22 33.49
C ASP A 109 6.51 -22.06 32.26
N LYS A 110 5.51 -22.93 32.08
CA LYS A 110 4.52 -22.77 31.01
C LYS A 110 3.69 -21.51 31.18
N ALA A 111 3.24 -21.20 32.41
CA ALA A 111 2.45 -20.02 32.69
C ALA A 111 3.25 -18.72 32.45
N LYS A 112 4.52 -18.69 32.87
CA LYS A 112 5.44 -17.57 32.62
C LYS A 112 5.70 -17.31 31.14
N ASN A 113 5.67 -18.37 30.31
CA ASN A 113 5.91 -18.28 28.86
C ASN A 113 4.62 -18.36 28.02
N ALA A 114 3.44 -18.34 28.65
CA ALA A 114 2.17 -18.37 27.95
C ALA A 114 1.83 -17.00 27.37
N VAL A 115 1.12 -16.99 26.24
CA VAL A 115 0.65 -15.75 25.62
C VAL A 115 -0.43 -15.12 26.50
N GLN A 116 -0.27 -13.84 26.87
CA GLN A 116 -1.19 -13.14 27.77
C GLN A 116 -2.40 -12.54 27.05
N ARG A 117 -3.53 -12.39 27.77
CA ARG A 117 -4.80 -11.88 27.22
C ARG A 117 -4.79 -10.37 26.96
N ASP A 118 -4.04 -9.62 27.75
CA ASP A 118 -3.97 -8.15 27.68
C ASP A 118 -2.93 -7.65 26.66
N GLY A 119 -2.37 -8.56 25.86
CA GLY A 119 -1.32 -8.30 24.88
C GLY A 119 0.01 -8.95 25.26
N ASP A 120 0.79 -9.33 24.25
CA ASP A 120 2.07 -10.02 24.45
C ASP A 120 3.01 -9.81 23.26
N THR A 121 4.29 -10.17 23.43
CA THR A 121 5.30 -10.25 22.37
C THR A 121 5.79 -11.70 22.25
N MET A 122 5.54 -12.33 21.09
CA MET A 122 6.05 -13.67 20.82
C MET A 122 7.47 -13.63 20.24
N THR A 123 8.34 -14.55 20.66
CA THR A 123 9.71 -14.70 20.14
C THR A 123 9.80 -15.60 18.89
N GLY A 124 8.73 -16.31 18.54
CA GLY A 124 8.64 -17.19 17.37
C GLY A 124 7.49 -16.83 16.42
N GLU A 125 7.43 -17.51 15.27
CA GLU A 125 6.39 -17.28 14.25
C GLU A 125 4.99 -17.74 14.73
N LEU A 126 3.98 -16.89 14.53
CA LEU A 126 2.58 -17.30 14.67
C LEU A 126 2.11 -18.04 13.41
N LYS A 127 1.85 -19.34 13.54
CA LYS A 127 1.39 -20.21 12.43
C LYS A 127 -0.07 -20.59 12.61
N ILE A 128 -0.89 -20.25 11.63
CA ILE A 128 -2.35 -20.47 11.68
C ILE A 128 -2.76 -21.38 10.51
N ARG A 129 -3.29 -22.56 10.83
CA ARG A 129 -3.82 -23.50 9.81
C ARG A 129 -5.26 -23.19 9.41
N GLY A 130 -5.98 -22.40 10.21
CA GLY A 130 -7.37 -22.02 9.96
C GLY A 130 -7.54 -21.23 8.68
N VAL A 131 -8.73 -21.36 8.07
CA VAL A 131 -9.10 -20.67 6.83
C VAL A 131 -9.27 -19.17 7.10
N ASN A 132 -10.13 -18.80 8.06
CA ASN A 132 -10.19 -17.46 8.62
C ASN A 132 -9.09 -17.34 9.68
N ALA A 133 -7.91 -16.86 9.29
CA ALA A 133 -6.70 -16.99 10.09
C ALA A 133 -6.58 -15.91 11.16
N LEU A 134 -6.67 -14.64 10.77
CA LEU A 134 -6.55 -13.49 11.67
C LEU A 134 -7.72 -12.53 11.44
N ARG A 135 -8.21 -11.93 12.53
CA ARG A 135 -9.23 -10.89 12.50
C ARG A 135 -8.72 -9.63 13.21
N ILE A 136 -8.94 -8.50 12.57
CA ILE A 136 -8.78 -7.17 13.17
C ILE A 136 -10.16 -6.52 13.12
N PHE A 137 -10.70 -6.06 14.25
CA PHE A 137 -12.09 -5.62 14.30
C PHE A 137 -12.35 -4.50 15.30
N ASN A 138 -13.49 -3.82 15.10
CA ASN A 138 -14.18 -3.03 16.11
C ASN A 138 -15.64 -3.48 16.18
N GLU A 139 -16.51 -2.68 16.81
CA GLU A 139 -17.94 -2.98 16.94
C GLU A 139 -18.63 -3.14 15.57
N ALA A 140 -18.36 -2.24 14.63
CA ALA A 140 -19.04 -2.19 13.34
C ALA A 140 -18.46 -3.18 12.32
N PHE A 141 -17.13 -3.26 12.19
CA PHE A 141 -16.49 -4.01 11.11
C PHE A 141 -15.31 -4.83 11.61
N GLY A 142 -15.14 -5.98 10.98
CA GLY A 142 -13.95 -6.81 11.08
C GLY A 142 -13.31 -6.96 9.72
N LEU A 143 -11.99 -7.08 9.68
CA LEU A 143 -11.21 -7.50 8.52
C LEU A 143 -10.61 -8.87 8.82
N ILE A 144 -10.91 -9.84 7.96
CA ILE A 144 -10.45 -11.21 8.11
C ILE A 144 -9.38 -11.49 7.06
N PHE A 145 -8.20 -11.89 7.52
CA PHE A 145 -7.15 -12.47 6.69
C PHE A 145 -7.53 -13.93 6.45
N ARG A 146 -8.08 -14.20 5.27
CA ARG A 146 -8.60 -15.52 4.92
C ARG A 146 -7.71 -16.19 3.89
N ARG A 147 -7.20 -17.37 4.22
CA ARG A 147 -6.61 -18.30 3.24
C ARG A 147 -7.70 -19.25 2.76
N SER A 148 -8.12 -19.13 1.50
CA SER A 148 -9.13 -19.99 0.88
C SER A 148 -8.55 -20.62 -0.37
N GLU A 149 -8.51 -21.95 -0.42
CA GLU A 149 -7.93 -22.71 -1.55
C GLU A 149 -6.50 -22.23 -1.88
N GLU A 150 -6.33 -21.63 -3.06
CA GLU A 150 -5.08 -21.11 -3.60
C GLU A 150 -4.94 -19.59 -3.44
N CYS A 151 -5.77 -18.93 -2.63
CA CYS A 151 -5.79 -17.48 -2.50
C CYS A 151 -5.66 -17.02 -1.04
N LEU A 152 -4.98 -15.90 -0.86
CA LEU A 152 -5.08 -15.06 0.33
C LEU A 152 -6.01 -13.89 0.03
N HIS A 153 -7.01 -13.68 0.87
CA HIS A 153 -7.96 -12.59 0.78
C HIS A 153 -7.92 -11.73 2.04
N LEU A 154 -8.18 -10.44 1.87
CA LEU A 154 -8.53 -9.53 2.97
C LEU A 154 -10.02 -9.22 2.82
N ILE A 155 -10.85 -9.78 3.71
CA ILE A 155 -12.31 -9.75 3.55
C ILE A 155 -12.94 -9.02 4.74
N PRO A 156 -13.67 -7.92 4.51
CA PRO A 156 -14.45 -7.30 5.57
C PRO A 156 -15.67 -8.14 5.94
N THR A 157 -16.11 -8.05 7.19
CA THR A 157 -17.40 -8.57 7.65
C THR A 157 -18.55 -7.73 7.08
N ARG A 158 -19.79 -8.15 7.36
CA ARG A 158 -20.93 -7.22 7.30
C ARG A 158 -20.83 -6.19 8.43
N GLU A 159 -21.52 -5.07 8.24
CA GLU A 159 -21.66 -4.02 9.26
C GLU A 159 -22.35 -4.56 10.51
N ASN A 160 -21.91 -4.10 11.69
CA ASN A 160 -22.31 -4.52 13.03
C ASN A 160 -22.05 -6.01 13.33
N GLN A 161 -21.11 -6.62 12.62
CA GLN A 161 -20.69 -8.01 12.85
C GLN A 161 -19.17 -8.11 12.96
N GLY A 162 -18.52 -7.10 13.52
CA GLY A 162 -17.07 -6.99 13.48
C GLY A 162 -16.34 -8.12 14.21
N GLU A 163 -16.76 -8.45 15.43
CA GLU A 163 -16.11 -9.46 16.27
C GLU A 163 -16.41 -10.89 15.83
N SER A 164 -17.70 -11.23 15.70
CA SER A 164 -18.17 -12.62 15.53
C SER A 164 -18.81 -12.91 14.17
N GLY A 165 -18.96 -11.91 13.30
CA GLY A 165 -19.55 -12.07 11.97
C GLY A 165 -18.72 -12.93 11.04
N ASP A 166 -19.39 -13.66 10.15
CA ASP A 166 -18.71 -14.38 9.07
C ASP A 166 -18.18 -13.42 7.99
N ILE A 167 -17.51 -13.96 6.99
CA ILE A 167 -16.99 -13.20 5.85
C ILE A 167 -18.11 -12.47 5.09
N GLY A 168 -17.86 -11.21 4.74
CA GLY A 168 -18.76 -10.42 3.91
C GLY A 168 -18.70 -10.79 2.42
N PRO A 169 -19.55 -10.16 1.59
CA PRO A 169 -19.61 -10.41 0.15
C PRO A 169 -18.46 -9.76 -0.63
N LEU A 170 -17.77 -8.77 -0.05
CA LEU A 170 -16.76 -7.99 -0.76
C LEU A 170 -15.45 -8.77 -0.92
N ARG A 171 -14.71 -8.51 -2.01
CA ARG A 171 -13.36 -9.03 -2.24
C ARG A 171 -12.39 -7.89 -2.62
N PRO A 172 -12.08 -6.97 -1.69
CA PRO A 172 -11.26 -5.80 -2.00
C PRO A 172 -9.85 -6.17 -2.47
N PHE A 173 -9.21 -7.16 -1.82
CA PHE A 173 -7.89 -7.65 -2.16
C PHE A 173 -7.86 -9.17 -2.24
N THR A 174 -7.27 -9.71 -3.29
CA THR A 174 -7.00 -11.14 -3.47
C THR A 174 -5.61 -11.35 -4.05
N LEU A 175 -4.79 -12.15 -3.39
CA LEU A 175 -3.52 -12.66 -3.91
C LEU A 175 -3.67 -14.14 -4.24
N ASN A 176 -3.51 -14.51 -5.50
CA ASN A 176 -3.40 -15.91 -5.88
C ASN A 176 -2.00 -16.43 -5.50
N LEU A 177 -1.95 -17.41 -4.59
CA LEU A 177 -0.74 -17.97 -3.99
C LEU A 177 0.05 -18.85 -4.97
N ARG A 178 -0.59 -19.35 -6.03
CA ARG A 178 0.08 -20.13 -7.08
C ARG A 178 0.83 -19.26 -8.08
N THR A 179 0.26 -18.11 -8.44
CA THR A 179 0.74 -17.25 -9.53
C THR A 179 1.34 -15.93 -9.06
N GLY A 180 1.12 -15.54 -7.81
CA GLY A 180 1.46 -14.21 -7.28
C GLY A 180 0.56 -13.09 -7.79
N ARG A 181 -0.46 -13.37 -8.61
CA ARG A 181 -1.33 -12.35 -9.20
C ARG A 181 -2.22 -11.72 -8.13
N ILE A 182 -2.19 -10.39 -8.07
CA ILE A 182 -3.09 -9.60 -7.22
C ILE A 182 -4.32 -9.16 -8.03
N THR A 183 -5.48 -9.18 -7.40
CA THR A 183 -6.74 -8.65 -7.94
C THR A 183 -7.39 -7.73 -6.91
N MET A 184 -7.75 -6.53 -7.34
CA MET A 184 -8.55 -5.58 -6.55
C MET A 184 -10.00 -5.58 -7.06
N GLY A 185 -10.96 -6.03 -6.25
CA GLY A 185 -12.35 -6.23 -6.68
C GLY A 185 -13.27 -5.02 -6.54
N HIS A 186 -12.83 -3.98 -5.83
CA HIS A 186 -13.67 -2.83 -5.47
C HIS A 186 -12.96 -1.49 -5.72
N GLY A 187 -12.30 -1.37 -6.87
CA GLY A 187 -11.55 -0.17 -7.25
C GLY A 187 -10.16 -0.08 -6.62
N LEU A 188 -9.43 0.98 -6.99
CA LEU A 188 -8.11 1.31 -6.48
C LEU A 188 -7.89 2.82 -6.66
N ASP A 189 -7.70 3.54 -5.56
CA ASP A 189 -7.31 4.95 -5.56
C ASP A 189 -5.82 5.06 -5.20
N VAL A 190 -5.05 5.81 -5.98
CA VAL A 190 -3.60 6.03 -5.79
C VAL A 190 -3.33 7.53 -5.80
N THR A 191 -2.60 8.04 -4.81
CA THR A 191 -2.30 9.48 -4.66
C THR A 191 -1.20 9.96 -5.60
N GLU A 192 -0.23 9.09 -5.88
CA GLU A 192 0.98 9.40 -6.65
C GLU A 192 1.02 8.59 -7.96
N ASP A 193 2.21 8.38 -8.50
CA ASP A 193 2.43 7.68 -9.76
C ASP A 193 2.14 6.17 -9.70
N VAL A 194 1.64 5.62 -10.83
CA VAL A 194 1.49 4.19 -11.06
C VAL A 194 2.43 3.76 -12.18
N PHE A 195 3.40 2.88 -11.86
CA PHE A 195 4.30 2.28 -12.84
C PHE A 195 3.86 0.86 -13.17
N ALA A 196 3.68 0.56 -14.45
CA ALA A 196 3.32 -0.76 -14.93
C ALA A 196 4.03 -1.06 -16.25
N GLY A 197 4.32 -2.34 -16.53
CA GLY A 197 4.88 -2.73 -17.82
C GLY A 197 3.92 -2.44 -18.98
N ARG A 198 2.61 -2.67 -18.77
CA ARG A 198 1.53 -2.32 -19.69
C ARG A 198 0.25 -2.02 -18.92
N PHE A 199 -0.60 -1.15 -19.47
CA PHE A 199 -1.98 -0.94 -18.99
C PHE A 199 -2.96 -1.60 -19.96
N ALA A 200 -3.77 -2.52 -19.45
CA ALA A 200 -4.86 -3.13 -20.21
C ALA A 200 -6.19 -2.62 -19.67
N ILE A 201 -7.05 -2.15 -20.57
CA ILE A 201 -8.40 -1.69 -20.26
C ILE A 201 -9.34 -2.81 -20.68
N ASN A 202 -10.34 -3.14 -19.85
CA ASN A 202 -11.43 -4.02 -20.26
C ASN A 202 -12.35 -3.26 -21.23
N SER A 203 -11.88 -3.05 -22.46
CA SER A 203 -12.47 -2.18 -23.46
C SER A 203 -13.87 -2.60 -23.89
N SER A 204 -14.76 -1.62 -24.09
CA SER A 204 -16.15 -1.83 -24.51
C SER A 204 -16.34 -1.64 -26.02
N ASN A 205 -17.41 -2.23 -26.58
CA ASN A 205 -17.82 -2.06 -27.98
C ASN A 205 -19.31 -1.69 -28.05
N GLY A 206 -19.71 -0.89 -29.04
CA GLY A 206 -21.09 -0.42 -29.19
C GLY A 206 -21.25 0.56 -30.35
N THR A 207 -22.37 1.27 -30.34
CA THR A 207 -22.67 2.36 -31.29
C THR A 207 -21.78 3.58 -31.05
N TRP A 208 -21.67 4.47 -32.05
CA TRP A 208 -20.89 5.70 -31.95
C TRP A 208 -21.24 6.56 -30.73
N ILE A 209 -22.52 6.66 -30.37
CA ILE A 209 -22.95 7.48 -29.22
C ILE A 209 -22.53 6.88 -27.87
N GLN A 210 -22.41 5.55 -27.78
CA GLN A 210 -22.03 4.82 -26.57
C GLN A 210 -20.54 4.96 -26.23
N MET A 211 -19.71 5.51 -27.13
CA MET A 211 -18.32 5.84 -26.82
C MET A 211 -18.17 6.79 -25.63
N ARG A 212 -19.24 7.50 -25.23
CA ARG A 212 -19.30 8.34 -24.02
C ARG A 212 -19.18 7.53 -22.71
N ASP A 213 -19.59 6.27 -22.72
CA ASP A 213 -19.70 5.41 -21.54
C ASP A 213 -18.79 4.17 -21.61
N ASN A 214 -17.99 4.05 -22.68
CA ASN A 214 -17.05 2.94 -22.83
C ASN A 214 -15.98 2.97 -21.73
N ASN A 215 -15.49 1.79 -21.35
CA ASN A 215 -14.33 1.68 -20.48
C ASN A 215 -13.09 2.24 -21.19
N VAL A 216 -12.58 3.37 -20.70
CA VAL A 216 -11.43 4.09 -21.26
C VAL A 216 -10.59 4.70 -20.13
N ILE A 217 -9.42 5.21 -20.49
CA ILE A 217 -8.71 6.17 -19.64
C ILE A 217 -9.35 7.54 -19.85
N PHE A 218 -9.75 8.21 -18.77
CA PHE A 218 -10.35 9.54 -18.82
C PHE A 218 -9.88 10.39 -17.63
N GLY A 219 -9.95 11.72 -17.77
CA GLY A 219 -9.72 12.63 -16.66
C GLY A 219 -10.90 12.61 -15.70
N LYS A 220 -10.68 12.23 -14.43
CA LYS A 220 -11.70 12.28 -13.37
C LYS A 220 -12.32 13.67 -13.23
N ASN A 221 -11.49 14.71 -13.38
CA ASN A 221 -11.92 16.10 -13.34
C ASN A 221 -12.15 16.63 -14.76
N ARG A 222 -13.37 17.13 -15.02
CA ARG A 222 -13.70 17.82 -16.26
C ARG A 222 -12.79 19.04 -16.44
N ILE A 223 -12.31 19.23 -17.67
CA ILE A 223 -11.66 20.47 -18.08
C ILE A 223 -12.62 21.68 -17.90
N ASN A 224 -12.11 22.78 -17.36
CA ASN A 224 -12.87 24.03 -17.25
C ASN A 224 -12.94 24.73 -18.62
N THR A 225 -14.02 25.45 -18.88
CA THR A 225 -14.16 26.27 -20.11
C THR A 225 -12.98 27.22 -20.25
N ASP A 226 -12.41 27.30 -21.44
CA ASP A 226 -11.24 28.12 -21.77
C ASP A 226 -9.95 27.81 -20.97
N ALA A 227 -9.92 26.70 -20.22
CA ALA A 227 -8.71 26.18 -19.57
C ALA A 227 -8.09 25.05 -20.40
N ALA A 228 -6.77 24.88 -20.28
CA ALA A 228 -6.04 23.79 -20.92
C ALA A 228 -5.90 22.57 -19.99
N GLN A 229 -6.06 21.36 -20.53
CA GLN A 229 -5.81 20.10 -19.80
C GLN A 229 -5.26 19.06 -20.78
N ALA A 230 -4.23 18.34 -20.36
CA ALA A 230 -3.66 17.19 -21.08
C ALA A 230 -4.01 15.89 -20.35
N LEU A 231 -4.26 14.82 -21.11
CA LEU A 231 -4.53 13.48 -20.57
C LEU A 231 -3.42 12.47 -20.92
N LEU A 232 -2.68 12.71 -22.00
CA LEU A 232 -1.54 11.89 -22.40
C LEU A 232 -0.37 12.80 -22.77
N ARG A 233 0.84 12.39 -22.39
CA ARG A 233 2.09 13.09 -22.68
C ARG A 233 3.14 12.13 -23.18
N GLN A 234 3.92 12.56 -24.16
CA GLN A 234 5.14 11.89 -24.60
C GLN A 234 6.30 12.90 -24.59
N ASP A 235 7.33 12.60 -23.83
CA ASP A 235 8.53 13.44 -23.74
C ASP A 235 9.56 13.03 -24.81
N HIS A 236 10.12 14.03 -25.49
CA HIS A 236 11.25 13.92 -26.42
C HIS A 236 12.41 14.77 -25.89
N ALA A 237 13.59 14.66 -26.50
CA ALA A 237 14.82 15.33 -26.03
C ALA A 237 14.66 16.85 -25.86
N ASP A 238 13.98 17.51 -26.79
CA ASP A 238 13.88 18.98 -26.87
C ASP A 238 12.44 19.50 -26.88
N ARG A 239 11.44 18.62 -26.77
CA ARG A 239 10.02 18.98 -26.82
C ARG A 239 9.14 17.92 -26.16
N LYS A 240 7.87 18.25 -25.94
CA LYS A 240 6.85 17.33 -25.41
C LYS A 240 5.61 17.40 -26.30
N TYR A 241 4.99 16.24 -26.50
CA TYR A 241 3.73 16.10 -27.22
C TYR A 241 2.62 15.71 -26.27
N PHE A 242 1.43 16.26 -26.48
CA PHE A 242 0.28 16.03 -25.63
C PHE A 242 -0.96 15.69 -26.46
N LEU A 243 -1.78 14.77 -25.95
CA LEU A 243 -3.20 14.71 -26.28
C LEU A 243 -3.94 15.55 -25.24
N ALA A 244 -4.43 16.70 -25.67
CA ALA A 244 -4.93 17.74 -24.79
C ALA A 244 -6.12 18.49 -25.43
N GLY A 245 -6.68 19.41 -24.67
CA GLY A 245 -7.74 20.28 -25.17
C GLY A 245 -7.80 21.62 -24.45
N LEU A 246 -8.61 22.52 -25.02
CA LEU A 246 -9.05 23.77 -24.43
C LEU A 246 -10.55 23.63 -24.18
N GLY A 247 -11.00 23.80 -22.93
CA GLY A 247 -12.33 23.37 -22.52
C GLY A 247 -13.45 24.03 -23.33
N ASN A 248 -14.35 23.20 -23.88
CA ASN A 248 -15.42 23.58 -24.81
C ASN A 248 -14.97 24.23 -26.13
N LYS A 249 -13.69 24.15 -26.50
CA LYS A 249 -13.16 24.82 -27.71
C LYS A 249 -12.35 23.91 -28.61
N GLN A 250 -11.49 23.08 -28.04
CA GLN A 250 -10.49 22.35 -28.82
C GLN A 250 -10.18 20.99 -28.19
N PHE A 251 -9.93 19.97 -29.01
CA PHE A 251 -9.34 18.71 -28.58
C PHE A 251 -8.42 18.16 -29.69
N GLY A 252 -7.19 17.80 -29.34
CA GLY A 252 -6.22 17.31 -30.31
C GLY A 252 -4.79 17.21 -29.80
N ILE A 253 -3.85 17.36 -30.71
CA ILE A 253 -2.42 17.17 -30.49
C ILE A 253 -1.72 18.53 -30.38
N TYR A 254 -0.92 18.69 -29.33
CA TYR A 254 -0.16 19.91 -29.06
C TYR A 254 1.31 19.58 -28.82
N MET A 255 2.19 20.46 -29.27
CA MET A 255 3.63 20.39 -29.09
C MET A 255 4.13 21.61 -28.32
N ILE A 256 5.00 21.39 -27.35
CA ILE A 256 5.67 22.44 -26.59
C ILE A 256 7.18 22.14 -26.60
N ASN A 257 7.98 23.06 -27.13
CA ASN A 257 9.44 22.97 -27.08
C ASN A 257 9.92 23.20 -25.65
N ASN A 258 10.93 22.46 -25.22
CA ASN A 258 11.52 22.61 -23.88
C ASN A 258 12.14 24.01 -23.67
N SER A 259 12.48 24.71 -24.74
CA SER A 259 13.02 26.07 -24.72
C SER A 259 11.95 27.17 -24.58
N ARG A 260 10.66 26.86 -24.74
CA ARG A 260 9.58 27.84 -24.62
C ARG A 260 9.42 28.26 -23.16
N THR A 261 9.42 29.57 -22.92
CA THR A 261 9.13 30.17 -21.61
C THR A 261 7.78 30.88 -21.54
N ASP A 262 7.31 31.40 -22.68
CA ASP A 262 6.02 32.11 -22.76
C ASP A 262 4.85 31.12 -22.83
N ASN A 263 3.74 31.46 -22.16
CA ASN A 263 2.50 30.68 -22.21
C ASN A 263 2.05 30.48 -23.67
N GLY A 264 1.78 29.23 -24.04
CA GLY A 264 1.38 28.86 -25.40
C GLY A 264 1.94 27.51 -25.83
N THR A 265 1.80 27.23 -27.12
CA THR A 265 2.25 25.98 -27.76
C THR A 265 2.98 26.31 -29.05
N ASP A 266 3.89 25.42 -29.48
CA ASP A 266 4.74 25.60 -30.67
C ASP A 266 4.22 24.86 -31.91
N GLY A 267 3.19 24.03 -31.73
CA GLY A 267 2.44 23.38 -32.80
C GLY A 267 1.11 22.84 -32.29
N GLN A 268 0.06 22.97 -33.09
CA GLN A 268 -1.31 22.57 -32.75
C GLN A 268 -1.97 21.89 -33.95
N ALA A 269 -2.62 20.75 -33.72
CA ALA A 269 -3.48 20.08 -34.68
C ALA A 269 -4.68 19.48 -33.94
N TYR A 270 -5.86 20.07 -34.09
CA TYR A 270 -7.01 19.79 -33.22
C TYR A 270 -8.35 19.90 -33.95
N MET A 271 -9.37 19.27 -33.37
CA MET A 271 -10.76 19.47 -33.75
C MET A 271 -11.36 20.62 -32.92
N ASP A 272 -12.04 21.56 -33.58
CA ASP A 272 -12.79 22.63 -32.90
C ASP A 272 -14.21 22.19 -32.49
N ASP A 273 -14.93 23.03 -31.76
CA ASP A 273 -16.28 22.78 -31.26
C ASP A 273 -17.35 22.65 -32.36
N ALA A 274 -17.03 23.10 -33.59
CA ALA A 274 -17.83 22.88 -34.78
C ALA A 274 -17.45 21.62 -35.57
N GLY A 275 -16.46 20.85 -35.10
CA GLY A 275 -16.00 19.61 -35.73
C GLY A 275 -15.00 19.79 -36.87
N ASN A 276 -14.45 21.00 -37.08
CA ASN A 276 -13.43 21.21 -38.10
C ASN A 276 -12.05 20.79 -37.59
N TRP A 277 -11.24 20.20 -38.47
CA TRP A 277 -9.82 19.96 -38.19
C TRP A 277 -8.99 21.21 -38.51
N ARG A 278 -8.26 21.71 -37.51
CA ARG A 278 -7.42 22.91 -37.58
C ARG A 278 -5.96 22.53 -37.37
N CYS A 279 -5.06 23.20 -38.09
CA CYS A 279 -3.63 23.15 -37.85
C CYS A 279 -3.08 24.57 -37.78
N GLY A 280 -2.24 24.87 -36.78
CA GLY A 280 -1.59 26.19 -36.66
C GLY A 280 -0.52 26.45 -37.74
N ARG A 281 -0.25 25.46 -38.60
CA ARG A 281 0.70 25.53 -39.72
C ARG A 281 0.09 24.85 -40.95
N GLN A 282 0.94 24.37 -41.86
CA GLN A 282 0.51 23.70 -43.09
C GLN A 282 -0.09 22.31 -42.80
N VAL A 283 -1.12 21.97 -43.56
CA VAL A 283 -1.58 20.58 -43.74
C VAL A 283 -1.05 20.11 -45.09
N ILE A 284 -0.15 19.11 -45.06
CA ILE A 284 0.54 18.61 -46.25
C ILE A 284 0.04 17.18 -46.52
N PRO A 285 -1.00 16.99 -47.34
CA PRO A 285 -1.42 15.65 -47.76
C PRO A 285 -0.37 15.01 -48.68
N SER A 286 -0.33 13.68 -48.69
CA SER A 286 0.48 12.92 -49.66
C SER A 286 -0.11 12.94 -51.07
N ASP A 287 -1.40 13.26 -51.19
CA ASP A 287 -2.14 13.33 -52.45
C ASP A 287 -3.04 14.58 -52.46
N TYR A 288 -2.88 15.41 -53.49
CA TYR A 288 -3.64 16.63 -53.71
C TYR A 288 -4.79 16.47 -54.72
N GLY A 289 -5.06 15.26 -55.21
CA GLY A 289 -6.02 15.01 -56.29
C GLY A 289 -7.42 15.61 -56.06
N ASN A 290 -7.90 15.62 -54.81
CA ASN A 290 -9.19 16.24 -54.46
C ASN A 290 -9.19 17.78 -54.49
N PHE A 291 -8.02 18.40 -54.35
CA PHE A 291 -7.81 19.85 -54.52
C PHE A 291 -7.60 20.17 -56.00
N ASP A 292 -6.74 19.40 -56.68
CA ASP A 292 -6.41 19.58 -58.10
C ASP A 292 -7.63 19.36 -59.01
N ALA A 293 -8.59 18.53 -58.59
CA ALA A 293 -9.87 18.37 -59.28
C ALA A 293 -10.80 19.60 -59.17
N ARG A 294 -10.61 20.45 -58.16
CA ARG A 294 -11.43 21.66 -57.94
C ARG A 294 -10.74 22.93 -58.40
N TYR A 295 -9.41 22.95 -58.33
CA TYR A 295 -8.59 24.12 -58.61
C TYR A 295 -7.51 23.76 -59.62
N GLN A 296 -7.31 24.61 -60.63
CA GLN A 296 -6.20 24.40 -61.56
C GLN A 296 -4.87 24.47 -60.80
N THR A 297 -4.03 23.46 -61.02
CA THR A 297 -2.66 23.47 -60.49
C THR A 297 -1.92 24.71 -61.01
N LYS A 298 -0.91 25.16 -60.28
CA LYS A 298 -0.04 26.27 -60.74
C LYS A 298 0.51 26.01 -62.14
N THR A 299 0.73 24.75 -62.50
CA THR A 299 1.19 24.30 -63.82
C THR A 299 0.07 24.18 -64.84
N GLY A 300 -1.19 23.95 -64.43
CA GLY A 300 -2.34 23.84 -65.32
C GLY A 300 -3.02 25.17 -65.66
N GLY A 301 -2.89 26.19 -64.81
CA GLY A 301 -3.50 27.51 -65.02
C GLY A 301 -2.69 28.46 -65.90
N VAL A 302 -3.35 29.50 -66.42
CA VAL A 302 -2.70 30.60 -67.14
C VAL A 302 -1.80 31.38 -66.19
N GLN A 303 -0.50 31.35 -66.46
CA GLN A 303 0.53 32.00 -65.66
C GLN A 303 0.87 33.41 -66.17
N ASN A 304 0.65 33.68 -67.46
CA ASN A 304 0.86 34.99 -68.08
C ASN A 304 0.03 35.15 -69.36
N PHE A 305 -0.14 36.39 -69.84
CA PHE A 305 -0.83 36.74 -71.08
C PHE A 305 -0.05 37.82 -71.83
N GLN A 306 0.09 37.68 -73.15
CA GLN A 306 0.69 38.70 -74.02
C GLN A 306 0.11 38.66 -75.43
N TYR A 307 0.40 39.68 -76.23
CA TYR A 307 0.17 39.65 -77.68
C TYR A 307 1.49 39.41 -78.43
N THR A 308 1.45 38.73 -79.57
CA THR A 308 2.61 38.59 -80.46
C THR A 308 2.99 39.93 -81.11
N SER A 309 4.12 39.94 -81.83
CA SER A 309 4.44 40.97 -82.81
C SER A 309 3.32 41.15 -83.84
N GLU A 310 3.22 42.35 -84.42
CA GLU A 310 2.21 42.69 -85.44
C GLU A 310 2.45 41.96 -86.74
N VAL A 311 1.36 41.49 -87.34
CA VAL A 311 1.31 40.99 -88.70
C VAL A 311 0.45 41.92 -89.52
N PHE A 312 0.88 42.21 -90.75
CA PHE A 312 0.13 43.04 -91.69
C PHE A 312 -0.58 42.18 -92.72
N TYR A 313 -1.87 42.42 -92.93
CA TYR A 313 -2.64 41.84 -94.03
C TYR A 313 -2.82 42.87 -95.14
N ASN A 314 -2.37 42.51 -96.34
CA ASN A 314 -2.53 43.31 -97.56
C ASN A 314 -3.59 42.65 -98.47
N PRO A 315 -4.66 43.37 -98.87
CA PRO A 315 -5.71 42.83 -99.76
C PRO A 315 -5.28 42.68 -101.23
N GLY A 316 -4.04 43.04 -101.60
CA GLY A 316 -3.48 42.85 -102.94
C GLY A 316 -3.69 44.03 -103.91
N GLY A 317 -4.37 45.09 -103.48
CA GLY A 317 -4.62 46.28 -104.28
C GLY A 317 -5.80 47.10 -103.76
N ASN A 318 -5.94 48.34 -104.24
CA ASN A 318 -7.00 49.29 -103.86
C ASN A 318 -8.19 49.33 -104.84
N GLU A 319 -8.19 48.47 -105.85
CA GLU A 319 -9.16 48.46 -106.97
C GLU A 319 -10.34 47.50 -106.72
N HIS A 320 -10.35 46.78 -105.58
CA HIS A 320 -11.38 45.79 -105.25
C HIS A 320 -11.89 45.97 -103.81
N SER A 321 -13.18 45.67 -103.59
CA SER A 321 -13.73 45.58 -102.24
C SER A 321 -13.19 44.34 -101.54
N TRP A 322 -12.73 44.51 -100.30
CA TRP A 322 -12.22 43.41 -99.50
C TRP A 322 -12.83 43.44 -98.10
N THR A 323 -12.87 42.27 -97.47
CA THR A 323 -13.31 42.10 -96.09
C THR A 323 -12.23 41.34 -95.35
N PHE A 324 -11.72 41.90 -94.26
CA PHE A 324 -10.85 41.19 -93.35
C PHE A 324 -11.55 40.89 -92.04
N ARG A 325 -11.35 39.66 -91.56
CA ARG A 325 -11.72 39.24 -90.22
C ARG A 325 -10.45 38.76 -89.56
N ALA A 326 -10.12 39.32 -88.39
CA ALA A 326 -8.97 38.86 -87.63
C ALA A 326 -9.05 37.33 -87.45
N PRO A 327 -7.97 36.58 -87.69
CA PRO A 327 -7.95 35.15 -87.44
C PRO A 327 -8.34 34.81 -85.98
N SER A 328 -8.76 33.57 -85.72
CA SER A 328 -9.16 33.12 -84.38
C SER A 328 -8.08 33.44 -83.32
N GLY A 329 -8.47 34.14 -82.26
CA GLY A 329 -7.57 34.60 -81.20
C GLY A 329 -6.66 35.78 -81.53
N CYS A 330 -6.79 36.37 -82.72
CA CYS A 330 -6.15 37.63 -83.06
C CYS A 330 -7.05 38.82 -82.76
N VAL A 331 -6.42 39.96 -82.48
CA VAL A 331 -7.07 41.26 -82.34
C VAL A 331 -6.48 42.24 -83.36
N LEU A 332 -7.31 43.13 -83.90
CA LEU A 332 -6.83 44.25 -84.71
C LEU A 332 -5.98 45.18 -83.84
N SER A 333 -4.80 45.54 -84.33
CA SER A 333 -3.86 46.43 -83.64
C SER A 333 -3.61 47.73 -84.40
N GLY A 334 -4.03 47.81 -85.67
CA GLY A 334 -3.88 49.02 -86.47
C GLY A 334 -4.51 48.90 -87.85
N ILE A 335 -4.59 50.01 -88.55
CA ILE A 335 -5.11 50.13 -89.92
C ILE A 335 -4.09 50.93 -90.74
N ASN A 336 -3.74 50.47 -91.93
CA ASN A 336 -2.93 51.25 -92.86
C ASN A 336 -3.86 52.04 -93.79
N VAL A 337 -3.81 53.37 -93.70
CA VAL A 337 -4.53 54.28 -94.59
C VAL A 337 -3.52 54.84 -95.59
N GLN A 338 -3.81 54.70 -96.88
CA GLN A 338 -2.88 55.09 -97.96
C GLN A 338 -3.53 56.03 -98.97
N ASP A 339 -2.75 57.02 -99.40
CA ASP A 339 -3.07 57.91 -100.51
C ASP A 339 -2.79 57.18 -101.83
N THR A 340 -3.75 57.23 -102.75
CA THR A 340 -3.72 56.49 -104.02
C THR A 340 -3.62 57.39 -105.25
N GLY A 341 -3.36 58.69 -105.05
CA GLY A 341 -3.04 59.65 -106.10
C GLY A 341 -4.12 60.71 -106.34
N ARG A 342 -4.04 61.39 -107.49
CA ARG A 342 -4.83 62.60 -107.74
C ARG A 342 -6.30 62.28 -108.00
N ASN A 343 -7.20 62.83 -107.17
CA ASN A 343 -8.66 62.71 -107.23
C ASN A 343 -9.24 61.35 -106.73
N SER A 344 -8.60 60.68 -105.76
CA SER A 344 -9.17 59.53 -105.05
C SER A 344 -9.45 59.85 -103.57
N ALA A 345 -10.30 59.03 -102.92
CA ALA A 345 -10.48 59.04 -101.47
C ALA A 345 -9.41 58.17 -100.80
N ASP A 346 -9.10 58.43 -99.51
CA ASP A 346 -8.18 57.59 -98.74
C ASP A 346 -8.66 56.13 -98.73
N ASN A 347 -7.76 55.21 -99.10
CA ASN A 347 -8.06 53.78 -99.13
C ASN A 347 -7.44 53.09 -97.90
N ILE A 348 -8.08 52.00 -97.46
CA ILE A 348 -7.46 51.10 -96.50
C ILE A 348 -6.52 50.17 -97.26
N GLY A 349 -5.22 50.40 -97.13
CA GLY A 349 -4.16 49.60 -97.76
C GLY A 349 -3.91 48.26 -97.07
N GLY A 350 -4.51 48.05 -95.90
CA GLY A 350 -4.44 46.81 -95.14
C GLY A 350 -4.67 47.04 -93.65
N VAL A 351 -4.56 45.98 -92.86
CA VAL A 351 -4.71 46.05 -91.40
C VAL A 351 -3.61 45.30 -90.67
N TYR A 352 -3.28 45.78 -89.48
CA TYR A 352 -2.39 45.10 -88.55
C TYR A 352 -3.20 44.31 -87.53
N TYR A 353 -2.72 43.12 -87.20
CA TYR A 353 -3.31 42.30 -86.15
C TYR A 353 -2.22 41.59 -85.32
N LYS A 354 -2.54 41.27 -84.08
CA LYS A 354 -1.69 40.51 -83.15
C LYS A 354 -2.43 39.28 -82.64
N GLN A 355 -1.72 38.17 -82.46
CA GLN A 355 -2.26 36.96 -81.84
C GLN A 355 -2.16 37.07 -80.32
N ALA A 356 -3.25 36.83 -79.60
CA ALA A 356 -3.21 36.68 -78.16
C ALA A 356 -2.55 35.34 -77.78
N GLN A 357 -1.64 35.37 -76.82
CA GLN A 357 -0.96 34.19 -76.29
C GLN A 357 -1.05 34.15 -74.77
N ILE A 358 -1.17 32.93 -74.25
CA ILE A 358 -1.14 32.62 -72.82
C ILE A 358 0.05 31.73 -72.51
N TYR A 359 0.65 31.92 -71.34
CA TYR A 359 1.75 31.10 -70.86
C TYR A 359 1.20 30.06 -69.89
N ILE A 360 1.35 28.77 -70.21
CA ILE A 360 0.93 27.65 -69.37
C ILE A 360 2.06 26.63 -69.35
N ASN A 361 2.46 26.20 -68.15
CA ASN A 361 3.45 25.14 -67.93
C ASN A 361 4.77 25.31 -68.71
N GLY A 362 5.38 26.49 -68.66
CA GLY A 362 6.68 26.69 -69.31
C GLY A 362 6.63 27.02 -70.81
N ALA A 363 5.43 27.10 -71.42
CA ALA A 363 5.27 27.33 -72.85
C ALA A 363 4.18 28.36 -73.18
N TRP A 364 4.44 29.19 -74.20
CA TRP A 364 3.45 30.08 -74.80
C TRP A 364 2.52 29.30 -75.74
N ARG A 365 1.22 29.58 -75.66
CA ARG A 365 0.17 28.98 -76.48
C ARG A 365 -0.68 30.09 -77.08
N SER A 366 -1.00 30.00 -78.36
CA SER A 366 -1.97 30.90 -78.99
C SER A 366 -3.37 30.64 -78.44
N VAL A 367 -4.08 31.70 -78.10
CA VAL A 367 -5.50 31.64 -77.72
C VAL A 367 -6.31 31.34 -78.96
N SER A 368 -7.27 30.42 -78.88
CA SER A 368 -8.31 30.27 -79.90
C SER A 368 -9.52 31.13 -79.51
N GLY A 369 -10.09 31.83 -80.48
CA GLY A 369 -11.34 32.59 -80.38
C GLY A 369 -12.52 31.92 -81.07
#